data_AF-A0AAV6Q986-F1
#
_entry.id   AF-A0AAV6Q986-F1
#
_cell.length_a   1.000
_cell.length_b   1.000
_cell.length_c   1.000
_cell.angle_alpha   90.00
_cell.angle_beta   90.00
_cell.angle_gamma   90.00
#
_symmetry.space_group_name_H-M   'P 1'
#
loop_
_entity.id
_entity.type
_entity.pdbx_description
1 polymer ?
#
loop_
_entity_poly.entity_id
_entity_poly.type
_entity_poly.pdbx_seq_one_letter_code
_entity_poly.pdbx_strand_id
1 'polypeptide(L)'
;MEESLCSSLAAAPEVSVMETPTRAEHVAQEDKAKLLKAAFLQFCRNDLVGAQMLTDELFPADDDGEEGAELDSVVVQINLDLVDDYPASDPRWAESVPDEGVGFPLTSLIILHQLEDKMKAHGCFMDFLLQVGLLERLGQVSVRSSPMATRLLLCEHAEKLQAAMVLKNHHAKHAELVNRAIAAALHRNNAAVPPSLTAADVFFREVSQVSSVFDCLLEEEDRSLKENPMDSVQWAEVVLAVNTMVQDMLQAAGQYRETKACMYRAPENAAAEPEYVPWTASGGVGGVRSVISRQHEIILRSVYPHADSALRGALCEQLVALLDIYLGGYVAQLTSLQQQRPPVAQQERYNSLELEYGQRRSELLQPLLELGQYQWVAALAEKYCDFDILVQMCEQTDNQSRLQHYMAKFADQNFADFLFRWYMEKGKRGKLLSQPAAQHQQLASFLQAHQHLSWLHHIHVHDFHSAHRTLYSQANAEARYFVKKKTLLALSKLTALASELPEEQLNKHVDGKTCFSNNTKLFIYF
;
A
#
# COMPACT_ATOMS: atom_id res chain seq x y z
N MET A 1 56.95 -6.43 -24.21
CA MET A 1 56.74 -4.97 -24.03
C MET A 1 56.94 -4.32 -25.39
N GLU A 2 55.79 -4.17 -26.06
CA GLU A 2 55.44 -3.08 -26.99
C GLU A 2 56.36 -2.80 -28.19
N GLU A 3 56.12 -3.54 -29.27
CA GLU A 3 56.38 -3.08 -30.63
C GLU A 3 55.12 -2.43 -31.23
N SER A 4 55.39 -1.50 -32.14
CA SER A 4 54.55 -1.10 -33.26
C SER A 4 53.65 0.13 -33.06
N LEU A 5 54.30 1.29 -33.21
CA LEU A 5 53.71 2.53 -33.70
C LEU A 5 53.73 2.52 -35.23
N CYS A 6 52.65 3.06 -35.81
CA CYS A 6 52.39 3.36 -37.23
C CYS A 6 51.73 2.26 -38.08
N SER A 7 50.39 2.31 -38.13
CA SER A 7 49.68 2.15 -39.40
C SER A 7 48.39 2.98 -39.37
N SER A 8 48.45 4.14 -40.02
CA SER A 8 47.32 4.98 -40.35
C SER A 8 46.66 4.39 -41.60
N LEU A 9 45.47 3.81 -41.46
CA LEU A 9 44.45 3.61 -42.49
C LEU A 9 43.23 2.99 -41.79
N ALA A 10 42.37 3.87 -41.26
CA ALA A 10 41.15 3.48 -40.54
C ALA A 10 40.14 2.85 -41.50
N ALA A 11 40.00 1.53 -41.40
CA ALA A 11 38.82 0.78 -41.82
C ALA A 11 37.68 1.05 -40.82
N ALA A 12 36.46 1.08 -41.35
CA ALA A 12 35.20 1.42 -40.69
C ALA A 12 34.94 0.67 -39.36
N PRO A 13 34.22 1.30 -38.41
CA PRO A 13 33.47 0.57 -37.41
C PRO A 13 31.99 0.50 -37.79
N GLU A 14 31.47 -0.71 -37.64
CA GLU A 14 30.05 -1.08 -37.67
C GLU A 14 29.24 -0.21 -36.71
N VAL A 15 28.17 0.40 -37.23
CA VAL A 15 27.17 1.11 -36.43
C VAL A 15 26.22 0.05 -35.85
N SER A 16 26.23 -0.10 -34.53
CA SER A 16 25.16 -0.81 -33.83
C SER A 16 23.85 -0.09 -34.07
N VAL A 17 22.88 -0.80 -34.63
CA VAL A 17 21.49 -0.35 -34.77
C VAL A 17 20.92 -0.16 -33.36
N MET A 18 20.99 1.07 -32.88
CA MET A 18 20.20 1.56 -31.75
C MET A 18 19.00 2.27 -32.37
N GLU A 19 17.85 1.59 -32.37
CA GLU A 19 16.59 2.12 -32.87
C GLU A 19 16.19 3.33 -32.02
N THR A 20 16.44 4.53 -32.52
CA THR A 20 15.76 5.74 -32.06
C THR A 20 14.44 5.83 -32.82
N PRO A 21 13.30 6.04 -32.14
CA PRO A 21 12.00 6.13 -32.81
C PRO A 21 12.06 7.27 -33.81
N THR A 22 11.63 6.99 -35.03
CA THR A 22 11.90 7.88 -36.15
C THR A 22 11.00 9.12 -36.07
N ARG A 23 11.52 10.29 -36.43
CA ARG A 23 10.77 11.56 -36.51
C ARG A 23 9.47 11.47 -37.34
N ALA A 24 9.34 10.45 -38.19
CA ALA A 24 8.14 10.14 -38.96
C ALA A 24 7.02 9.51 -38.10
N GLU A 25 7.35 8.67 -37.11
CA GLU A 25 6.40 8.09 -36.15
C GLU A 25 5.77 9.18 -35.27
N HIS A 26 6.57 10.13 -34.78
CA HIS A 26 6.07 11.26 -33.96
C HIS A 26 5.11 12.18 -34.75
N VAL A 27 5.36 12.39 -36.05
CA VAL A 27 4.48 13.19 -36.92
C VAL A 27 3.17 12.45 -37.22
N ALA A 28 3.23 11.14 -37.46
CA ALA A 28 2.03 10.32 -37.65
C ALA A 28 1.16 10.26 -36.38
N GLN A 29 1.79 10.19 -35.20
CA GLN A 29 1.12 10.18 -33.90
C GLN A 29 0.45 11.53 -33.59
N GLU A 30 1.07 12.65 -33.94
CA GLU A 30 0.47 13.99 -33.83
C GLU A 30 -0.76 14.16 -34.74
N ASP A 31 -0.72 13.62 -35.96
CA ASP A 31 -1.84 13.69 -36.90
C ASP A 31 -3.02 12.79 -36.46
N LYS A 32 -2.74 11.59 -35.94
CA LYS A 32 -3.75 10.72 -35.30
C LYS A 32 -4.37 11.38 -34.06
N ALA A 33 -3.56 12.06 -33.23
CA ALA A 33 -4.06 12.80 -32.07
C ALA A 33 -4.99 13.95 -32.45
N LYS A 34 -4.68 14.70 -33.52
CA LYS A 34 -5.56 15.77 -34.04
C LYS A 34 -6.88 15.21 -34.56
N LEU A 35 -6.87 14.06 -35.23
CA LEU A 35 -8.06 13.42 -35.75
C LEU A 35 -8.96 12.86 -34.62
N LEU A 36 -8.36 12.27 -33.57
CA LEU A 36 -9.12 11.85 -32.39
C LEU A 36 -9.68 13.04 -31.60
N LYS A 37 -8.94 14.16 -31.51
CA LYS A 37 -9.46 15.43 -30.97
C LYS A 37 -10.64 15.94 -31.80
N ALA A 38 -10.60 15.83 -33.13
CA ALA A 38 -11.71 16.20 -34.01
C ALA A 38 -12.94 15.30 -33.79
N ALA A 39 -12.75 13.99 -33.63
CA ALA A 39 -13.83 13.05 -33.28
C ALA A 39 -14.46 13.39 -31.91
N PHE A 40 -13.63 13.72 -30.91
CA PHE A 40 -14.10 14.19 -29.62
C PHE A 40 -14.91 15.51 -29.72
N LEU A 41 -14.49 16.45 -30.56
CA LEU A 41 -15.24 17.69 -30.80
C LEU A 41 -16.58 17.43 -31.50
N GLN A 42 -16.67 16.42 -32.37
CA GLN A 42 -17.94 16.00 -32.96
C GLN A 42 -18.87 15.36 -31.92
N PHE A 43 -18.32 14.55 -31.02
CA PHE A 43 -19.06 14.01 -29.88
C PHE A 43 -19.63 15.13 -29.00
N CYS A 44 -18.82 16.14 -28.66
CA CYS A 44 -19.27 17.31 -27.90
C CYS A 44 -20.36 18.14 -28.62
N ARG A 45 -20.52 17.96 -29.94
CA ARG A 45 -21.61 18.55 -30.75
C ARG A 45 -22.85 17.65 -30.86
N ASN A 46 -22.92 16.57 -30.07
CA ASN A 46 -23.94 15.52 -30.09
C ASN A 46 -23.98 14.68 -31.39
N ASP A 47 -22.90 14.65 -32.18
CA ASP A 47 -22.80 13.77 -33.35
C ASP A 47 -22.06 12.48 -32.98
N LEU A 48 -22.80 11.55 -32.36
CA LEU A 48 -22.28 10.24 -31.95
C LEU A 48 -21.88 9.36 -33.14
N VAL A 49 -22.64 9.43 -34.24
CA VAL A 49 -22.43 8.58 -35.41
C VAL A 49 -21.20 9.06 -36.18
N GLY A 50 -21.03 10.37 -36.38
CA GLY A 50 -19.83 10.92 -36.99
C GLY A 50 -18.56 10.62 -36.19
N ALA A 51 -18.65 10.75 -34.86
CA ALA A 51 -17.54 10.44 -33.97
C ALA A 51 -17.14 8.96 -34.00
N GLN A 52 -18.12 8.04 -33.99
CA GLN A 52 -17.90 6.58 -34.13
C GLN A 52 -17.28 6.23 -35.48
N MET A 53 -17.82 6.76 -36.59
CA MET A 53 -17.27 6.53 -37.93
C MET A 53 -15.81 6.98 -38.05
N LEU A 54 -15.47 8.17 -37.53
CA LEU A 54 -14.08 8.65 -37.54
C LEU A 54 -13.16 7.82 -36.66
N THR A 55 -13.65 7.29 -35.53
CA THR A 55 -12.82 6.46 -34.65
C THR A 55 -12.63 5.05 -35.19
N ASP A 56 -13.65 4.47 -35.82
CA ASP A 56 -13.57 3.19 -36.53
C ASP A 56 -12.68 3.27 -37.78
N GLU A 57 -12.65 4.42 -38.47
CA GLU A 57 -11.72 4.69 -39.58
C GLU A 57 -10.26 4.85 -39.11
N LEU A 58 -10.05 5.39 -37.90
CA LEU A 58 -8.71 5.61 -37.33
C LEU A 58 -8.12 4.37 -36.67
N PHE A 59 -8.96 3.55 -36.05
CA PHE A 59 -8.58 2.38 -35.29
C PHE A 59 -9.52 1.21 -35.63
N PRO A 60 -9.32 0.51 -36.76
CA PRO A 60 -10.14 -0.64 -37.12
C PRO A 60 -10.06 -1.75 -36.05
N ALA A 61 -11.13 -2.54 -35.91
CA ALA A 61 -11.30 -3.50 -34.82
C ALA A 61 -10.46 -4.79 -34.94
N ASP A 62 -9.71 -4.97 -36.05
CA ASP A 62 -9.08 -6.25 -36.41
C ASP A 62 -7.54 -6.31 -36.19
N ASP A 63 -6.89 -5.25 -35.68
CA ASP A 63 -5.41 -5.18 -35.55
C ASP A 63 -4.94 -4.95 -34.10
N ASP A 64 -4.98 -6.01 -33.28
CA ASP A 64 -4.80 -5.95 -31.82
C ASP A 64 -3.33 -5.93 -31.32
N GLY A 65 -2.34 -5.89 -32.22
CA GLY A 65 -0.93 -6.10 -31.84
C GLY A 65 -0.12 -4.82 -31.57
N GLU A 66 0.05 -4.00 -32.62
CA GLU A 66 0.94 -2.82 -32.61
C GLU A 66 0.14 -1.51 -32.52
N GLU A 67 -1.04 -1.44 -33.11
CA GLU A 67 -1.92 -0.26 -33.07
C GLU A 67 -2.57 -0.02 -31.70
N GLY A 68 -2.70 -1.05 -30.85
CA GLY A 68 -3.23 -0.92 -29.49
C GLY A 68 -2.34 -0.07 -28.58
N ALA A 69 -1.01 -0.23 -28.68
CA ALA A 69 -0.04 0.60 -27.97
C ALA A 69 -0.04 2.05 -28.49
N GLU A 70 -0.27 2.24 -29.78
CA GLU A 70 -0.43 3.56 -30.37
C GLU A 70 -1.72 4.24 -29.89
N LEU A 71 -2.86 3.54 -29.89
CA LEU A 71 -4.13 4.04 -29.34
C LEU A 71 -3.97 4.45 -27.87
N ASP A 72 -3.37 3.59 -27.06
CA ASP A 72 -3.06 3.85 -25.66
C ASP A 72 -2.24 5.13 -25.50
N SER A 73 -1.18 5.30 -26.29
CA SER A 73 -0.32 6.49 -26.24
C SER A 73 -1.05 7.78 -26.65
N VAL A 74 -1.90 7.72 -27.68
CA VAL A 74 -2.66 8.87 -28.18
C VAL A 74 -3.74 9.28 -27.20
N VAL A 75 -4.46 8.32 -26.60
CA VAL A 75 -5.48 8.58 -25.58
C VAL A 75 -4.84 9.20 -24.33
N VAL A 76 -3.68 8.70 -23.90
CA VAL A 76 -2.94 9.29 -22.78
C VAL A 76 -2.45 10.69 -23.12
N GLN A 77 -1.93 10.93 -24.31
CA GLN A 77 -1.48 12.26 -24.73
C GLN A 77 -2.63 13.27 -24.74
N ILE A 78 -3.80 12.91 -25.31
CA ILE A 78 -4.97 13.79 -25.31
C ILE A 78 -5.45 14.07 -23.89
N ASN A 79 -5.41 13.06 -23.01
CA ASN A 79 -5.79 13.24 -21.63
C ASN A 79 -4.81 14.13 -20.85
N LEU A 80 -3.51 13.99 -21.08
CA LEU A 80 -2.48 14.87 -20.53
C LEU A 80 -2.66 16.30 -21.04
N ASP A 81 -2.86 16.48 -22.35
CA ASP A 81 -3.12 17.78 -22.94
C ASP A 81 -4.35 18.45 -22.31
N LEU A 82 -5.40 17.68 -22.01
CA LEU A 82 -6.63 18.18 -21.39
C LEU A 82 -6.42 18.58 -19.93
N VAL A 83 -5.65 17.77 -19.18
CA VAL A 83 -5.37 17.97 -17.76
C VAL A 83 -4.39 19.13 -17.55
N ASP A 84 -3.42 19.27 -18.45
CA ASP A 84 -2.38 20.31 -18.42
C ASP A 84 -2.70 21.52 -19.32
N ASP A 85 -3.93 21.59 -19.86
CA ASP A 85 -4.34 22.63 -20.81
C ASP A 85 -4.28 24.04 -20.22
N TYR A 86 -4.08 25.00 -21.12
CA TYR A 86 -4.16 26.42 -20.83
C TYR A 86 -5.61 26.80 -20.52
N PRO A 87 -5.86 27.66 -19.50
CA PRO A 87 -7.19 28.18 -19.27
C PRO A 87 -7.59 29.11 -20.42
N ALA A 88 -8.40 28.61 -21.36
CA ALA A 88 -8.96 29.41 -22.45
C ALA A 88 -9.78 30.62 -21.95
N SER A 89 -10.30 30.54 -20.72
CA SER A 89 -11.09 31.59 -20.07
C SER A 89 -10.26 32.71 -19.43
N ASP A 90 -8.93 32.57 -19.30
CA ASP A 90 -8.07 33.56 -18.64
C ASP A 90 -7.23 34.36 -19.65
N PRO A 91 -7.55 35.66 -19.87
CA PRO A 91 -6.84 36.49 -20.84
C PRO A 91 -5.38 36.75 -20.48
N ARG A 92 -4.93 36.49 -19.24
CA ARG A 92 -3.51 36.59 -18.85
C ARG A 92 -2.63 35.57 -19.56
N TRP A 93 -3.22 34.50 -20.07
CA TRP A 93 -2.52 33.46 -20.82
C TRP A 93 -2.43 33.74 -22.32
N ALA A 94 -3.11 34.78 -22.83
CA ALA A 94 -3.20 35.06 -24.27
C ALA A 94 -1.84 35.26 -24.97
N GLU A 95 -0.80 35.74 -24.28
CA GLU A 95 0.57 35.87 -24.83
C GLU A 95 1.40 34.58 -24.75
N SER A 96 0.91 33.57 -24.02
CA SER A 96 1.60 32.29 -23.74
C SER A 96 0.89 31.08 -24.34
N VAL A 97 -0.24 31.29 -25.02
CA VAL A 97 -0.97 30.32 -25.83
C VAL A 97 -0.39 30.35 -27.26
N PRO A 98 0.09 29.22 -27.82
CA PRO A 98 0.45 29.12 -29.24
C PRO A 98 -0.76 29.49 -30.12
N ASP A 99 -0.54 30.18 -31.22
CA ASP A 99 -1.56 30.83 -32.07
C ASP A 99 -2.51 29.81 -32.77
N GLU A 100 -3.43 29.18 -32.03
CA GLU A 100 -4.54 28.38 -32.55
C GLU A 100 -5.86 28.65 -31.77
N GLY A 101 -6.69 29.52 -32.36
CA GLY A 101 -8.14 29.35 -32.51
C GLY A 101 -9.06 29.03 -31.32
N VAL A 102 -9.80 30.08 -30.90
CA VAL A 102 -11.16 30.08 -30.31
C VAL A 102 -11.31 29.59 -28.86
N GLY A 103 -10.94 30.46 -27.90
CA GLY A 103 -11.37 30.36 -26.49
C GLY A 103 -12.74 31.00 -26.24
N PHE A 104 -13.57 30.35 -25.41
CA PHE A 104 -14.81 30.92 -24.87
C PHE A 104 -14.52 31.87 -23.68
N PRO A 105 -15.29 32.96 -23.49
CA PRO A 105 -15.01 33.92 -22.41
C PRO A 105 -15.67 33.48 -21.09
N LEU A 106 -15.08 33.83 -19.93
CA LEU A 106 -15.71 34.54 -18.78
C LEU A 106 -14.82 34.57 -17.49
N THR A 107 -14.58 35.81 -17.01
CA THR A 107 -14.33 36.38 -15.65
C THR A 107 -13.57 35.67 -14.50
N SER A 108 -12.90 36.51 -13.71
CA SER A 108 -12.04 36.25 -12.55
C SER A 108 -12.70 35.56 -11.33
N LEU A 109 -12.58 34.23 -11.31
CA LEU A 109 -12.57 33.26 -10.19
C LEU A 109 -11.76 32.02 -10.64
N ILE A 110 -10.67 32.31 -11.36
CA ILE A 110 -10.23 31.52 -12.51
C ILE A 110 -9.77 30.11 -12.16
N ILE A 111 -8.88 29.93 -11.19
CA ILE A 111 -8.16 28.65 -11.03
C ILE A 111 -9.07 27.52 -10.54
N LEU A 112 -9.96 27.78 -9.57
CA LEU A 112 -10.83 26.71 -9.04
C LEU A 112 -11.84 26.29 -10.10
N HIS A 113 -12.48 27.25 -10.77
CA HIS A 113 -13.40 26.96 -11.86
C HIS A 113 -12.68 26.28 -13.05
N GLN A 114 -11.44 26.69 -13.35
CA GLN A 114 -10.59 26.03 -14.34
C GLN A 114 -10.36 24.56 -13.98
N LEU A 115 -10.03 24.23 -12.73
CA LEU A 115 -9.83 22.85 -12.30
C LEU A 115 -11.15 22.05 -12.35
N GLU A 116 -12.29 22.67 -12.01
CA GLU A 116 -13.62 22.06 -12.16
C GLU A 116 -13.96 21.80 -13.63
N ASP A 117 -13.63 22.73 -14.53
CA ASP A 117 -13.89 22.61 -15.95
C ASP A 117 -12.98 21.56 -16.58
N LYS A 118 -11.70 21.47 -16.17
CA LYS A 118 -10.81 20.36 -16.52
C LYS A 118 -11.37 19.01 -16.07
N MET A 119 -11.91 18.93 -14.84
CA MET A 119 -12.57 17.72 -14.34
C MET A 119 -13.82 17.35 -15.17
N LYS A 120 -14.66 18.34 -15.54
CA LYS A 120 -15.81 18.09 -16.41
C LYS A 120 -15.38 17.63 -17.80
N ALA A 121 -14.35 18.26 -18.36
CA ALA A 121 -13.84 17.90 -19.67
C ALA A 121 -13.26 16.48 -19.67
N HIS A 122 -12.51 16.10 -18.62
CA HIS A 122 -12.08 14.72 -18.40
C HIS A 122 -13.27 13.76 -18.30
N GLY A 123 -14.32 14.14 -17.57
CA GLY A 123 -15.56 13.37 -17.50
C GLY A 123 -16.21 13.16 -18.87
N CYS A 124 -16.36 14.22 -19.67
CA CYS A 124 -16.87 14.13 -21.04
C CYS A 124 -15.99 13.26 -21.94
N PHE A 125 -14.67 13.33 -21.79
CA PHE A 125 -13.73 12.49 -22.52
C PHE A 125 -13.87 11.02 -22.13
N MET A 126 -14.06 10.71 -20.84
CA MET A 126 -14.35 9.34 -20.39
C MET A 126 -15.70 8.83 -20.91
N ASP A 127 -16.73 9.67 -20.92
CA ASP A 127 -18.04 9.33 -21.49
C ASP A 127 -17.95 9.07 -23.00
N PHE A 128 -17.12 9.84 -23.71
CA PHE A 128 -16.79 9.59 -25.12
C PHE A 128 -16.10 8.23 -25.32
N LEU A 129 -15.04 7.94 -24.56
CA LEU A 129 -14.32 6.66 -24.65
C LEU A 129 -15.22 5.46 -24.34
N LEU A 130 -16.15 5.61 -23.39
CA LEU A 130 -17.15 4.59 -23.05
C LEU A 130 -18.19 4.39 -24.16
N GLN A 131 -18.76 5.46 -24.70
CA GLN A 131 -19.83 5.39 -25.71
C GLN A 131 -19.35 4.93 -27.09
N VAL A 132 -18.08 5.19 -27.40
CA VAL A 132 -17.43 4.72 -28.63
C VAL A 132 -16.86 3.30 -28.46
N GLY A 133 -16.77 2.79 -27.22
CA GLY A 133 -16.24 1.44 -26.94
C GLY A 133 -14.71 1.36 -27.00
N LEU A 134 -14.01 2.50 -27.06
CA LEU A 134 -12.54 2.54 -27.06
C LEU A 134 -11.95 2.14 -25.71
N LEU A 135 -12.66 2.36 -24.59
CA LEU A 135 -12.18 2.04 -23.25
C LEU A 135 -11.88 0.54 -23.08
N GLU A 136 -12.65 -0.33 -23.73
CA GLU A 136 -12.48 -1.79 -23.65
C GLU A 136 -11.26 -2.28 -24.46
N ARG A 137 -10.79 -1.48 -25.42
CA ARG A 137 -9.64 -1.77 -26.29
C ARG A 137 -8.31 -1.27 -25.72
N LEU A 138 -8.34 -0.50 -24.64
CA LEU A 138 -7.13 0.03 -24.02
C LEU A 138 -6.35 -1.07 -23.30
N GLY A 139 -5.04 -1.09 -23.52
CA GLY A 139 -4.13 -2.07 -22.97
C GLY A 139 -3.33 -1.51 -21.81
N GLN A 140 -2.05 -1.22 -22.05
CA GLN A 140 -1.07 -0.90 -21.03
C GLN A 140 -0.11 0.18 -21.51
N VAL A 141 0.22 1.12 -20.63
CA VAL A 141 1.20 2.18 -20.85
C VAL A 141 2.29 2.10 -19.79
N SER A 142 3.53 2.38 -20.19
CA SER A 142 4.63 2.48 -19.22
C SER A 142 4.56 3.81 -18.47
N VAL A 143 4.33 3.75 -17.16
CA VAL A 143 4.27 4.91 -16.27
C VAL A 143 5.28 4.67 -15.15
N ARG A 144 6.17 5.64 -14.91
CA ARG A 144 7.21 5.55 -13.86
C ARG A 144 8.06 4.28 -13.97
N SER A 145 8.47 3.89 -15.19
CA SER A 145 9.25 2.68 -15.50
C SER A 145 8.58 1.32 -15.21
N SER A 146 7.27 1.32 -14.92
CA SER A 146 6.44 0.11 -14.76
C SER A 146 5.24 0.13 -15.71
N PRO A 147 4.83 -1.02 -16.27
CA PRO A 147 3.60 -1.10 -17.05
C PRO A 147 2.38 -0.87 -16.14
N MET A 148 1.44 -0.08 -16.61
CA MET A 148 0.19 0.25 -15.91
C MET A 148 -0.96 0.26 -16.91
N ALA A 149 -2.13 -0.26 -16.52
CA ALA A 149 -3.30 -0.23 -17.38
C ALA A 149 -3.69 1.22 -17.72
N THR A 150 -3.90 1.53 -18.99
CA THR A 150 -4.18 2.90 -19.47
C THR A 150 -5.41 3.50 -18.79
N ARG A 151 -6.47 2.69 -18.59
CA ARG A 151 -7.68 3.07 -17.86
C ARG A 151 -7.41 3.57 -16.43
N LEU A 152 -6.44 2.96 -15.74
CA LEU A 152 -6.09 3.34 -14.38
C LEU A 152 -5.26 4.62 -14.37
N LEU A 153 -4.46 4.88 -15.41
CA LEU A 153 -3.72 6.14 -15.57
C LEU A 153 -4.67 7.33 -15.77
N LEU A 154 -5.71 7.15 -16.58
CA LEU A 154 -6.78 8.16 -16.73
C LEU A 154 -7.46 8.44 -15.38
N CYS A 155 -7.64 7.40 -14.56
CA CYS A 155 -8.12 7.57 -13.18
C CYS A 155 -7.13 8.38 -12.32
N GLU A 156 -5.81 8.11 -12.42
CA GLU A 156 -4.79 8.89 -11.69
C GLU A 156 -4.82 10.39 -12.05
N HIS A 157 -5.05 10.73 -13.31
CA HIS A 157 -5.16 12.13 -13.73
C HIS A 157 -6.38 12.83 -13.11
N ALA A 158 -7.53 12.16 -13.07
CA ALA A 158 -8.70 12.67 -12.37
C ALA A 158 -8.47 12.79 -10.85
N GLU A 159 -7.80 11.81 -10.24
CA GLU A 159 -7.42 11.88 -8.82
C GLU A 159 -6.50 13.07 -8.53
N LYS A 160 -5.53 13.36 -9.41
CA LYS A 160 -4.65 14.53 -9.30
C LYS A 160 -5.41 15.84 -9.46
N LEU A 161 -6.38 15.92 -10.38
CA LEU A 161 -7.28 17.09 -10.51
C LEU A 161 -8.08 17.30 -9.23
N GLN A 162 -8.60 16.23 -8.62
CA GLN A 162 -9.33 16.31 -7.36
C GLN A 162 -8.43 16.78 -6.21
N ALA A 163 -7.21 16.25 -6.11
CA ALA A 163 -6.22 16.69 -5.14
C ALA A 163 -5.82 18.17 -5.33
N ALA A 164 -5.68 18.63 -6.59
CA ALA A 164 -5.37 20.03 -6.90
C ALA A 164 -6.48 20.99 -6.47
N MET A 165 -7.76 20.62 -6.66
CA MET A 165 -8.90 21.42 -6.19
C MET A 165 -8.88 21.59 -4.66
N VAL A 166 -8.55 20.51 -3.94
CA VAL A 166 -8.42 20.55 -2.47
C VAL A 166 -7.24 21.42 -2.03
N LEU A 167 -6.07 21.30 -2.68
CA LEU A 167 -4.93 22.18 -2.42
C LEU A 167 -5.28 23.65 -2.65
N LYS A 168 -6.06 23.94 -3.70
CA LYS A 168 -6.51 25.31 -4.00
C LYS A 168 -7.44 25.88 -2.92
N ASN A 169 -8.30 25.05 -2.34
CA ASN A 169 -9.14 25.43 -1.20
C ASN A 169 -8.30 25.74 0.05
N HIS A 170 -7.24 24.97 0.30
CA HIS A 170 -6.31 25.23 1.40
C HIS A 170 -5.42 26.45 1.17
N HIS A 171 -5.07 26.76 -0.08
CA HIS A 171 -4.39 28.00 -0.44
C HIS A 171 -5.19 29.25 0.00
N ALA A 172 -6.53 29.18 0.07
CA ALA A 172 -7.34 30.30 0.57
C ALA A 172 -7.15 30.55 2.08
N LYS A 173 -6.74 29.54 2.85
CA LYS A 173 -6.55 29.60 4.31
C LYS A 173 -5.09 29.81 4.72
N HIS A 174 -4.15 29.19 3.99
CA HIS A 174 -2.72 29.18 4.31
C HIS A 174 -1.88 29.63 3.11
N ALA A 175 -2.20 30.79 2.54
CA ALA A 175 -1.62 31.28 1.30
C ALA A 175 -0.09 31.37 1.33
N GLU A 176 0.53 31.84 2.42
CA GLU A 176 1.98 32.02 2.49
C GLU A 176 2.75 30.70 2.41
N LEU A 177 2.30 29.68 3.15
CA LEU A 177 2.94 28.37 3.19
C LEU A 177 2.83 27.67 1.83
N VAL A 178 1.62 27.69 1.24
CA VAL A 178 1.37 27.05 -0.05
C VAL A 178 2.12 27.76 -1.18
N ASN A 179 2.21 29.10 -1.17
CA ASN A 179 2.96 29.84 -2.20
C ASN A 179 4.47 29.56 -2.13
N ARG A 180 5.05 29.41 -0.94
CA ARG A 180 6.47 29.03 -0.80
C ARG A 180 6.73 27.62 -1.32
N ALA A 181 5.86 26.66 -0.98
CA ALA A 181 5.97 25.29 -1.47
C ALA A 181 5.81 25.21 -3.00
N ILE A 182 4.85 25.95 -3.58
CA ILE A 182 4.66 26.03 -5.03
C ILE A 182 5.88 26.65 -5.73
N ALA A 183 6.43 27.73 -5.19
CA ALA A 183 7.63 28.35 -5.77
C ALA A 183 8.83 27.39 -5.75
N ALA A 184 9.00 26.62 -4.66
CA ALA A 184 10.04 25.59 -4.57
C ALA A 184 9.83 24.46 -5.60
N ALA A 185 8.58 24.02 -5.81
CA ALA A 185 8.25 23.00 -6.81
C ALA A 185 8.56 23.47 -8.24
N LEU A 186 8.19 24.71 -8.58
CA LEU A 186 8.48 25.29 -9.90
C LEU A 186 9.98 25.46 -10.16
N HIS A 187 10.74 25.86 -9.14
CA HIS A 187 12.19 25.95 -9.23
C HIS A 187 12.83 24.59 -9.50
N ARG A 188 12.34 23.50 -8.89
CA ARG A 188 12.83 22.14 -9.18
C ARG A 188 12.53 21.68 -10.59
N ASN A 189 11.39 22.10 -11.13
CA ASN A 189 10.96 21.74 -12.48
C ASN A 189 11.56 22.67 -13.55
N ASN A 190 12.42 23.62 -13.19
CA ASN A 190 12.97 24.65 -14.09
C ASN A 190 11.89 25.42 -14.88
N ALA A 191 10.70 25.58 -14.32
CA ALA A 191 9.60 26.28 -14.98
C ALA A 191 9.81 27.80 -14.86
N ALA A 192 9.94 28.48 -15.99
CA ALA A 192 10.00 29.94 -16.02
C ALA A 192 8.61 30.51 -15.73
N VAL A 193 8.50 31.37 -14.72
CA VAL A 193 7.26 32.08 -14.41
C VAL A 193 7.23 33.37 -15.25
N PRO A 194 6.26 33.53 -16.18
CA PRO A 194 6.11 34.77 -16.93
C PRO A 194 5.79 35.94 -15.98
N PRO A 195 6.27 37.16 -16.27
CA PRO A 195 6.06 38.32 -15.40
C PRO A 195 4.59 38.75 -15.26
N SER A 196 3.70 38.24 -16.12
CA SER A 196 2.25 38.48 -16.11
C SER A 196 1.45 37.48 -15.25
N LEU A 197 2.06 36.39 -14.78
CA LEU A 197 1.40 35.28 -14.08
C LEU A 197 2.01 35.05 -12.70
N THR A 198 1.22 34.48 -11.78
CA THR A 198 1.74 34.03 -10.48
C THR A 198 2.31 32.62 -10.57
N ALA A 199 3.23 32.28 -9.67
CA ALA A 199 3.72 30.92 -9.51
C ALA A 199 2.56 29.90 -9.34
N ALA A 200 1.52 30.26 -8.58
CA ALA A 200 0.33 29.43 -8.44
C ALA A 200 -0.39 29.16 -9.76
N ASP A 201 -0.52 30.17 -10.65
CA ASP A 201 -1.16 30.00 -11.95
C ASP A 201 -0.39 28.97 -12.83
N VAL A 202 0.95 29.03 -12.83
CA VAL A 202 1.79 28.10 -13.60
C VAL A 202 1.75 26.69 -13.02
N PHE A 203 1.69 26.55 -11.70
CA PHE A 203 1.63 25.25 -11.04
C PHE A 203 0.28 24.55 -11.22
N PHE A 204 -0.84 25.28 -11.07
CA PHE A 204 -2.17 24.71 -11.29
C PHE A 204 -2.50 24.50 -12.78
N ARG A 205 -1.64 24.96 -13.70
CA ARG A 205 -1.66 24.53 -15.10
C ARG A 205 -1.26 23.06 -15.21
N GLU A 206 -0.08 22.69 -14.69
CA GLU A 206 0.52 21.35 -14.78
C GLU A 206 0.03 20.44 -13.64
N VAL A 207 -1.24 20.08 -13.68
CA VAL A 207 -1.88 19.24 -12.65
C VAL A 207 -1.23 17.85 -12.62
N SER A 208 -0.65 17.39 -13.73
CA SER A 208 0.12 16.14 -13.78
C SER A 208 1.27 16.09 -12.76
N GLN A 209 1.84 17.24 -12.39
CA GLN A 209 2.99 17.39 -11.47
C GLN A 209 2.60 17.69 -10.02
N VAL A 210 1.31 17.61 -9.66
CA VAL A 210 0.83 17.97 -8.31
C VAL A 210 1.48 17.15 -7.19
N SER A 211 1.96 15.94 -7.48
CA SER A 211 2.70 15.11 -6.53
C SER A 211 4.00 15.76 -6.04
N SER A 212 4.63 16.62 -6.84
CA SER A 212 5.89 17.28 -6.47
C SER A 212 5.75 18.26 -5.30
N VAL A 213 4.55 18.80 -5.07
CA VAL A 213 4.32 19.77 -3.99
C VAL A 213 4.38 19.13 -2.61
N PHE A 214 4.13 17.83 -2.48
CA PHE A 214 4.20 17.16 -1.18
C PHE A 214 5.59 17.24 -0.56
N ASP A 215 6.65 16.97 -1.33
CA ASP A 215 8.03 17.11 -0.86
C ASP A 215 8.35 18.55 -0.46
N CYS A 216 7.89 19.51 -1.27
CA CYS A 216 8.14 20.92 -1.02
C CYS A 216 7.41 21.41 0.24
N LEU A 217 6.20 20.93 0.52
CA LEU A 217 5.48 21.23 1.76
C LEU A 217 6.25 20.72 2.99
N LEU A 218 6.79 19.50 2.93
CA LEU A 218 7.59 18.95 4.02
C LEU A 218 8.92 19.70 4.22
N GLU A 219 9.53 20.19 3.16
CA GLU A 219 10.75 21.00 3.26
C GLU A 219 10.50 22.38 3.87
N GLU A 220 9.37 23.00 3.57
CA GLU A 220 8.94 24.24 4.22
C GLU A 220 8.59 24.00 5.69
N GLU A 221 7.97 22.87 6.02
CA GLU A 221 7.74 22.46 7.41
C GLU A 221 9.06 22.32 8.17
N ASP A 222 10.01 21.55 7.64
CA ASP A 222 11.33 21.37 8.23
C ASP A 222 12.10 22.69 8.38
N ARG A 223 11.96 23.62 7.41
CA ARG A 223 12.55 24.95 7.50
C ARG A 223 11.90 25.77 8.61
N SER A 224 10.57 25.78 8.67
CA SER A 224 9.79 26.49 9.69
C SER A 224 10.10 25.97 11.11
N LEU A 225 10.28 24.65 11.26
CA LEU A 225 10.67 24.02 12.53
C LEU A 225 12.09 24.40 12.97
N LYS A 226 13.01 24.67 12.03
CA LYS A 226 14.37 25.13 12.33
C LYS A 226 14.44 26.63 12.64
N GLU A 227 13.61 27.43 11.98
CA GLU A 227 13.58 28.89 12.11
C GLU A 227 12.81 29.36 13.35
N ASN A 228 11.74 28.64 13.73
CA ASN A 228 10.93 28.95 14.90
C ASN A 228 11.27 27.96 16.04
N PRO A 229 12.08 28.35 17.04
CA PRO A 229 12.32 27.49 18.19
C PRO A 229 10.99 27.15 18.91
N MET A 230 10.92 25.94 19.46
CA MET A 230 9.75 25.20 19.96
C MET A 230 8.89 25.90 21.05
N ASP A 231 9.15 27.17 21.37
CA ASP A 231 8.45 27.98 22.37
C ASP A 231 7.28 28.81 21.79
N SER A 232 7.08 28.82 20.45
CA SER A 232 6.00 29.55 19.78
C SER A 232 4.86 28.64 19.32
N VAL A 233 3.58 29.00 19.51
CA VAL A 233 2.42 28.18 19.03
C VAL A 233 2.40 28.04 17.50
N GLN A 234 3.11 28.93 16.79
CA GLN A 234 3.14 29.01 15.33
C GLN A 234 3.73 27.77 14.65
N TRP A 235 4.69 27.08 15.28
CA TRP A 235 5.24 25.85 14.70
C TRP A 235 4.17 24.75 14.63
N ALA A 236 3.31 24.65 15.65
CA ALA A 236 2.26 23.63 15.72
C ALA A 236 1.19 23.87 14.65
N GLU A 237 0.83 25.14 14.40
CA GLU A 237 -0.10 25.50 13.34
C GLU A 237 0.43 25.13 11.94
N VAL A 238 1.72 25.33 11.69
CA VAL A 238 2.37 24.96 10.43
C VAL A 238 2.35 23.44 10.21
N VAL A 239 2.75 22.66 11.22
CA VAL A 239 2.76 21.18 11.16
C VAL A 239 1.34 20.65 10.94
N LEU A 240 0.37 21.12 11.71
CA LEU A 240 -1.03 20.71 11.57
C LEU A 240 -1.59 21.08 10.20
N ALA A 241 -1.25 22.26 9.66
CA ALA A 241 -1.69 22.70 8.35
C ALA A 241 -1.11 21.82 7.24
N VAL A 242 0.20 21.53 7.27
CA VAL A 242 0.85 20.65 6.28
C VAL A 242 0.25 19.25 6.33
N ASN A 243 0.10 18.67 7.52
CA ASN A 243 -0.55 17.37 7.69
C ASN A 243 -1.96 17.34 7.12
N THR A 244 -2.77 18.35 7.44
CA THR A 244 -4.15 18.45 6.96
C THR A 244 -4.19 18.58 5.44
N MET A 245 -3.30 19.38 4.84
CA MET A 245 -3.22 19.51 3.38
C MET A 245 -2.86 18.18 2.70
N VAL A 246 -1.81 17.51 3.18
CA VAL A 246 -1.38 16.21 2.64
C VAL A 246 -2.50 15.17 2.80
N GLN A 247 -3.10 15.10 3.98
CA GLN A 247 -4.20 14.20 4.28
C GLN A 247 -5.40 14.46 3.37
N ASP A 248 -5.91 15.69 3.30
CA ASP A 248 -7.12 16.02 2.54
C ASP A 248 -6.92 15.79 1.04
N MET A 249 -5.76 16.12 0.50
CA MET A 249 -5.42 15.87 -0.92
C MET A 249 -5.46 14.38 -1.24
N LEU A 250 -4.82 13.55 -0.40
CA LEU A 250 -4.76 12.10 -0.61
C LEU A 250 -6.10 11.41 -0.35
N GLN A 251 -6.87 11.86 0.64
CA GLN A 251 -8.22 11.36 0.93
C GLN A 251 -9.19 11.69 -0.21
N ALA A 252 -9.13 12.89 -0.78
CA ALA A 252 -9.98 13.27 -1.89
C ALA A 252 -9.69 12.43 -3.15
N ALA A 253 -8.41 12.12 -3.41
CA ALA A 253 -8.02 11.18 -4.46
C ALA A 253 -8.59 9.77 -4.20
N GLY A 254 -8.48 9.26 -2.97
CA GLY A 254 -9.04 7.96 -2.59
C GLY A 254 -10.57 7.87 -2.73
N GLN A 255 -11.28 8.90 -2.26
CA GLN A 255 -12.75 8.98 -2.37
C GLN A 255 -13.22 9.02 -3.82
N TYR A 256 -12.50 9.72 -4.70
CA TYR A 256 -12.79 9.73 -6.13
C TYR A 256 -12.67 8.32 -6.72
N ARG A 257 -11.58 7.62 -6.41
CA ARG A 257 -11.34 6.24 -6.84
C ARG A 257 -12.48 5.32 -6.44
N GLU A 258 -12.93 5.38 -5.19
CA GLU A 258 -14.01 4.55 -4.68
C GLU A 258 -15.35 4.87 -5.36
N THR A 259 -15.67 6.16 -5.50
CA THR A 259 -16.93 6.62 -6.09
C THR A 259 -17.04 6.28 -7.58
N LYS A 260 -15.93 6.36 -8.31
CA LYS A 260 -15.87 6.14 -9.76
C LYS A 260 -15.29 4.78 -10.15
N ALA A 261 -15.07 3.87 -9.20
CA ALA A 261 -14.46 2.56 -9.45
C ALA A 261 -15.14 1.75 -10.56
N CYS A 262 -16.46 1.86 -10.71
CA CYS A 262 -17.19 1.14 -11.75
C CYS A 262 -16.89 1.65 -13.17
N MET A 263 -16.63 2.96 -13.33
CA MET A 263 -16.34 3.59 -14.62
C MET A 263 -15.00 3.12 -15.19
N TYR A 264 -14.05 2.82 -14.31
CA TYR A 264 -12.70 2.44 -14.70
C TYR A 264 -12.47 0.93 -14.61
N ARG A 265 -13.47 0.09 -14.35
CA ARG A 265 -13.27 -1.36 -14.14
C ARG A 265 -12.78 -2.05 -15.42
N ALA A 266 -11.92 -3.05 -15.27
CA ALA A 266 -11.52 -3.93 -16.38
C ALA A 266 -12.73 -4.67 -16.98
N PRO A 267 -12.78 -4.90 -18.30
CA PRO A 267 -13.80 -5.76 -18.88
C PRO A 267 -13.59 -7.21 -18.42
N GLU A 268 -14.69 -7.97 -18.25
CA GLU A 268 -14.67 -9.33 -17.66
C GLU A 268 -13.81 -10.34 -18.47
N ASN A 269 -13.46 -10.01 -19.71
CA ASN A 269 -12.69 -10.83 -20.64
C ASN A 269 -11.28 -10.28 -20.94
N ALA A 270 -10.80 -9.24 -20.24
CA ALA A 270 -9.48 -8.66 -20.48
C ALA A 270 -8.33 -9.61 -20.11
N ALA A 271 -7.20 -9.44 -20.81
CA ALA A 271 -5.93 -10.08 -20.46
C ALA A 271 -5.48 -9.69 -19.03
N ALA A 272 -4.56 -10.48 -18.46
CA ALA A 272 -4.00 -10.20 -17.14
C ALA A 272 -3.35 -8.80 -17.13
N GLU A 273 -3.90 -7.92 -16.29
CA GLU A 273 -3.41 -6.56 -16.15
C GLU A 273 -2.07 -6.51 -15.42
N PRO A 274 -1.27 -5.46 -15.63
CA PRO A 274 0.00 -5.33 -14.94
C PRO A 274 -0.21 -4.94 -13.46
N GLU A 275 0.86 -5.02 -12.67
CA GLU A 275 0.85 -4.62 -11.26
C GLU A 275 0.32 -3.18 -11.11
N TYR A 276 -0.74 -3.00 -10.30
CA TYR A 276 -1.30 -1.68 -10.08
C TYR A 276 -0.67 -1.02 -8.85
N VAL A 277 0.10 0.04 -9.09
CA VAL A 277 0.66 0.90 -8.06
C VAL A 277 0.05 2.29 -8.16
N PRO A 278 -0.96 2.63 -7.34
CA PRO A 278 -1.57 3.95 -7.40
C PRO A 278 -0.53 5.04 -7.10
N TRP A 279 -0.68 6.22 -7.69
CA TRP A 279 0.20 7.35 -7.42
C TRP A 279 0.23 7.76 -5.94
N THR A 280 -0.88 7.57 -5.21
CA THR A 280 -0.95 7.74 -3.74
C THR A 280 -0.07 6.74 -2.96
N ALA A 281 0.37 5.67 -3.62
CA ALA A 281 1.31 4.67 -3.10
C ALA A 281 2.63 4.66 -3.88
N SER A 282 2.95 5.73 -4.60
CA SER A 282 4.21 5.86 -5.33
C SER A 282 5.41 5.72 -4.39
N GLY A 283 6.34 4.83 -4.77
CA GLY A 283 7.65 4.68 -4.14
C GLY A 283 8.70 5.56 -4.80
N GLY A 284 9.91 5.60 -4.21
CA GLY A 284 11.04 6.38 -4.71
C GLY A 284 11.18 7.77 -4.04
N VAL A 285 12.23 8.50 -4.42
CA VAL A 285 12.50 9.85 -3.92
C VAL A 285 11.40 10.79 -4.45
N GLY A 286 10.64 11.38 -3.54
CA GLY A 286 9.47 12.21 -3.85
C GLY A 286 8.20 11.45 -4.20
N GLY A 287 8.21 10.13 -4.01
CA GLY A 287 6.98 9.34 -3.99
C GLY A 287 6.19 9.59 -2.71
N VAL A 288 4.87 9.47 -2.77
CA VAL A 288 3.95 9.72 -1.66
C VAL A 288 4.25 8.83 -0.44
N ARG A 289 4.72 7.59 -0.65
CA ARG A 289 5.17 6.73 0.46
C ARG A 289 6.35 7.35 1.21
N SER A 290 7.32 7.92 0.50
CA SER A 290 8.48 8.57 1.12
C SER A 290 8.09 9.83 1.89
N VAL A 291 7.15 10.60 1.36
CA VAL A 291 6.56 11.78 2.02
C VAL A 291 5.90 11.38 3.33
N ILE A 292 5.01 10.38 3.32
CA ILE A 292 4.31 9.93 4.53
C ILE A 292 5.30 9.37 5.57
N SER A 293 6.29 8.59 5.15
CA SER A 293 7.33 8.06 6.07
C SER A 293 8.17 9.18 6.70
N ARG A 294 8.57 10.19 5.91
CA ARG A 294 9.27 11.37 6.42
C ARG A 294 8.40 12.14 7.40
N GLN A 295 7.11 12.31 7.10
CA GLN A 295 6.21 13.03 7.97
C GLN A 295 5.95 12.30 9.29
N HIS A 296 5.82 10.97 9.24
CA HIS A 296 5.78 10.13 10.43
C HIS A 296 7.03 10.33 11.31
N GLU A 297 8.22 10.39 10.72
CA GLU A 297 9.46 10.63 11.46
C GLU A 297 9.51 12.04 12.08
N ILE A 298 9.15 13.08 11.34
CA ILE A 298 9.11 14.47 11.81
C ILE A 298 8.14 14.61 12.99
N ILE A 299 6.91 14.09 12.85
CA ILE A 299 5.89 14.17 13.90
C ILE A 299 6.38 13.49 15.16
N LEU A 300 6.87 12.24 15.07
CA LEU A 300 7.19 11.47 16.27
C LEU A 300 8.50 11.90 16.94
N ARG A 301 9.53 12.28 16.18
CA ARG A 301 10.84 12.63 16.74
C ARG A 301 10.95 14.09 17.15
N SER A 302 10.45 14.99 16.30
CA SER A 302 10.66 16.43 16.48
C SER A 302 9.50 17.07 17.24
N VAL A 303 8.26 16.71 16.88
CA VAL A 303 7.07 17.45 17.30
C VAL A 303 6.42 16.85 18.56
N TYR A 304 6.25 15.52 18.62
CA TYR A 304 5.53 14.81 19.68
C TYR A 304 6.08 15.05 21.11
N PRO A 305 7.42 15.13 21.34
CA PRO A 305 7.97 15.39 22.67
C PRO A 305 7.55 16.76 23.24
N HIS A 306 7.38 17.75 22.37
CA HIS A 306 7.10 19.15 22.73
C HIS A 306 5.59 19.47 22.74
N ALA A 307 4.78 18.61 22.13
CA ALA A 307 3.33 18.79 22.05
C ALA A 307 2.61 18.57 23.39
N ASP A 308 1.56 19.35 23.64
CA ASP A 308 0.65 19.17 24.78
C ASP A 308 -0.35 18.03 24.52
N SER A 309 -1.20 17.70 25.51
CA SER A 309 -2.12 16.56 25.39
C SER A 309 -3.17 16.74 24.28
N ALA A 310 -3.60 17.97 24.01
CA ALA A 310 -4.60 18.26 22.98
C ALA A 310 -3.97 18.16 21.58
N LEU A 311 -2.79 18.77 21.38
CA LEU A 311 -2.05 18.71 20.14
C LEU A 311 -1.60 17.28 19.81
N ARG A 312 -1.16 16.50 20.82
CA ARG A 312 -0.84 15.07 20.62
C ARG A 312 -2.04 14.27 20.10
N GLY A 313 -3.25 14.58 20.59
CA GLY A 313 -4.48 13.94 20.10
C GLY A 313 -4.70 14.23 18.61
N ALA A 314 -4.66 15.51 18.22
CA ALA A 314 -4.86 15.96 16.84
C ALA A 314 -3.78 15.41 15.89
N LEU A 315 -2.51 15.45 16.31
CA LEU A 315 -1.39 14.93 15.52
C LEU A 315 -1.49 13.42 15.32
N CYS A 316 -1.87 12.67 16.36
CA CYS A 316 -2.09 11.23 16.24
C CYS A 316 -3.24 10.90 15.30
N GLU A 317 -4.35 11.63 15.37
CA GLU A 317 -5.48 11.45 14.46
C GLU A 317 -5.07 11.66 12.99
N GLN A 318 -4.37 12.77 12.71
CA GLN A 318 -3.85 13.05 11.37
C GLN A 318 -2.83 12.01 10.91
N LEU A 319 -1.91 11.62 11.78
CA LEU A 319 -0.91 10.61 11.45
C LEU A 319 -1.56 9.25 11.16
N VAL A 320 -2.56 8.85 11.92
CA VAL A 320 -3.32 7.63 11.69
C VAL A 320 -4.00 7.66 10.33
N ALA A 321 -4.59 8.79 9.94
CA ALA A 321 -5.18 8.95 8.62
C ALA A 321 -4.14 8.82 7.49
N LEU A 322 -2.95 9.39 7.65
CA LEU A 322 -1.85 9.24 6.68
C LEU A 322 -1.33 7.79 6.62
N LEU A 323 -1.17 7.13 7.76
CA LEU A 323 -0.77 5.73 7.85
C LEU A 323 -1.82 4.80 7.23
N ASP A 324 -3.09 5.13 7.37
CA ASP A 324 -4.18 4.39 6.73
C ASP A 324 -4.07 4.44 5.20
N ILE A 325 -3.79 5.61 4.64
CA ILE A 325 -3.57 5.77 3.19
C ILE A 325 -2.32 5.00 2.75
N TYR A 326 -1.24 5.07 3.52
CA TYR A 326 0.02 4.37 3.25
C TYR A 326 -0.17 2.85 3.18
N LEU A 327 -0.79 2.26 4.21
CA LEU A 327 -1.01 0.82 4.31
C LEU A 327 -2.07 0.36 3.30
N GLY A 328 -3.12 1.16 3.07
CA GLY A 328 -4.10 0.90 2.01
C GLY A 328 -3.48 0.82 0.62
N GLY A 329 -2.44 1.62 0.37
CA GLY A 329 -1.64 1.56 -0.85
C GLY A 329 -0.93 0.23 -1.07
N TYR A 330 -0.40 -0.40 -0.01
CA TYR A 330 0.18 -1.75 -0.09
C TYR A 330 -0.90 -2.82 -0.30
N VAL A 331 -2.05 -2.70 0.37
CA VAL A 331 -3.18 -3.63 0.18
C VAL A 331 -3.69 -3.61 -1.26
N ALA A 332 -3.82 -2.42 -1.87
CA ALA A 332 -4.21 -2.29 -3.27
C ALA A 332 -3.21 -3.00 -4.20
N GLN A 333 -1.91 -2.83 -3.96
CA GLN A 333 -0.84 -3.47 -4.72
C GLN A 333 -0.87 -5.00 -4.56
N LEU A 334 -0.97 -5.52 -3.33
CA LEU A 334 -1.10 -6.95 -3.04
C LEU A 334 -2.35 -7.57 -3.68
N THR A 335 -3.49 -6.86 -3.61
CA THR A 335 -4.75 -7.32 -4.23
C THR A 335 -4.60 -7.42 -5.75
N SER A 336 -3.91 -6.46 -6.38
CA SER A 336 -3.67 -6.49 -7.83
C SER A 336 -2.82 -7.70 -8.25
N LEU A 337 -1.84 -8.08 -7.44
CA LEU A 337 -0.99 -9.25 -7.66
C LEU A 337 -1.73 -10.56 -7.35
N GLN A 338 -2.64 -10.57 -6.37
CA GLN A 338 -3.39 -11.77 -5.96
C GLN A 338 -4.50 -12.16 -6.95
N GLN A 339 -5.14 -11.19 -7.59
CA GLN A 339 -6.19 -11.44 -8.59
C GLN A 339 -5.65 -12.09 -9.87
N GLN A 340 -4.33 -12.09 -10.06
CA GLN A 340 -3.65 -12.71 -11.19
C GLN A 340 -3.37 -14.18 -10.88
N ARG A 341 -3.58 -15.08 -11.84
CA ARG A 341 -3.10 -16.48 -11.75
C ARG A 341 -1.58 -16.45 -11.95
N PRO A 342 -0.75 -16.61 -10.91
CA PRO A 342 0.62 -16.12 -10.98
C PRO A 342 1.51 -17.08 -11.81
N PRO A 343 2.30 -16.56 -12.79
CA PRO A 343 3.58 -17.12 -13.16
C PRO A 343 4.52 -17.10 -11.94
N VAL A 344 5.49 -18.02 -11.87
CA VAL A 344 6.42 -18.18 -10.73
C VAL A 344 7.10 -16.85 -10.33
N ALA A 345 7.46 -16.00 -11.30
CA ALA A 345 8.09 -14.70 -11.06
C ALA A 345 7.18 -13.68 -10.32
N GLN A 346 5.87 -13.69 -10.58
CA GLN A 346 4.92 -12.79 -9.89
C GLN A 346 4.64 -13.26 -8.45
N GLN A 347 4.74 -14.57 -8.19
CA GLN A 347 4.63 -15.10 -6.83
C GLN A 347 5.82 -14.68 -5.96
N GLU A 348 7.04 -14.68 -6.51
CA GLU A 348 8.21 -14.17 -5.79
C GLU A 348 8.07 -12.67 -5.47
N ARG A 349 7.56 -11.90 -6.43
CA ARG A 349 7.26 -10.47 -6.22
C ARG A 349 6.21 -10.27 -5.13
N TYR A 350 5.12 -11.03 -5.15
CA TYR A 350 4.09 -10.99 -4.11
C TYR A 350 4.69 -11.29 -2.73
N ASN A 351 5.45 -12.38 -2.60
CA ASN A 351 6.06 -12.77 -1.32
C ASN A 351 7.04 -11.70 -0.81
N SER A 352 7.82 -11.09 -1.70
CA SER A 352 8.74 -10.01 -1.33
C SER A 352 8.00 -8.76 -0.83
N LEU A 353 6.89 -8.41 -1.49
CA LEU A 353 6.07 -7.26 -1.13
C LEU A 353 5.30 -7.50 0.18
N GLU A 354 4.80 -8.72 0.41
CA GLU A 354 4.13 -9.10 1.64
C GLU A 354 5.09 -9.03 2.85
N LEU A 355 6.35 -9.45 2.66
CA LEU A 355 7.39 -9.30 3.68
C LEU A 355 7.71 -7.83 3.96
N GLU A 356 7.88 -7.01 2.91
CA GLU A 356 8.12 -5.57 3.04
C GLU A 356 6.96 -4.89 3.76
N TYR A 357 5.72 -5.21 3.36
CA TYR A 357 4.51 -4.70 3.98
C TYR A 357 4.45 -5.04 5.47
N GLY A 358 4.73 -6.30 5.85
CA GLY A 358 4.79 -6.71 7.26
C GLY A 358 5.84 -5.94 8.05
N GLN A 359 7.05 -5.76 7.49
CA GLN A 359 8.12 -4.98 8.13
C GLN A 359 7.74 -3.52 8.30
N ARG A 360 7.29 -2.84 7.23
CA ARG A 360 6.90 -1.42 7.27
C ARG A 360 5.72 -1.18 8.20
N ARG A 361 4.73 -2.08 8.22
CA ARG A 361 3.59 -1.99 9.13
C ARG A 361 4.05 -2.03 10.59
N SER A 362 4.94 -2.96 10.93
CA SER A 362 5.51 -3.04 12.29
C SER A 362 6.34 -1.79 12.65
N GLU A 363 7.18 -1.31 11.72
CA GLU A 363 8.03 -0.12 11.91
C GLU A 363 7.21 1.16 12.16
N LEU A 364 6.07 1.31 11.50
CA LEU A 364 5.20 2.49 11.63
C LEU A 364 4.31 2.41 12.88
N LEU A 365 3.83 1.23 13.25
CA LEU A 365 2.92 1.06 14.40
C LEU A 365 3.66 0.96 15.75
N GLN A 366 4.88 0.43 15.77
CA GLN A 366 5.62 0.23 17.01
C GLN A 366 5.88 1.53 17.80
N PRO A 367 6.33 2.65 17.19
CA PRO A 367 6.49 3.91 17.90
C PRO A 367 5.20 4.42 18.54
N LEU A 368 4.06 4.30 17.86
CA LEU A 368 2.75 4.70 18.40
C LEU A 368 2.35 3.84 19.60
N LEU A 369 2.71 2.56 19.59
CA LEU A 369 2.51 1.65 20.72
C LEU A 369 3.35 2.07 21.93
N GLU A 370 4.64 2.37 21.72
CA GLU A 370 5.56 2.82 22.78
C GLU A 370 5.14 4.15 23.42
N LEU A 371 4.50 5.02 22.64
CA LEU A 371 3.92 6.29 23.12
C LEU A 371 2.58 6.13 23.85
N GLY A 372 2.04 4.91 23.94
CA GLY A 372 0.83 4.58 24.69
C GLY A 372 -0.49 4.92 23.97
N GLN A 373 -0.46 5.15 22.65
CA GLN A 373 -1.64 5.50 21.86
C GLN A 373 -2.47 4.26 21.45
N TYR A 374 -2.90 3.48 22.45
CA TYR A 374 -3.50 2.15 22.25
C TYR A 374 -4.79 2.13 21.44
N GLN A 375 -5.59 3.21 21.49
CA GLN A 375 -6.85 3.29 20.74
C GLN A 375 -6.59 3.32 19.23
N TRP A 376 -5.66 4.18 18.81
CA TRP A 376 -5.29 4.39 17.42
C TRP A 376 -4.54 3.20 16.83
N VAL A 377 -3.56 2.68 17.58
CA VAL A 377 -2.79 1.49 17.19
C VAL A 377 -3.71 0.30 16.97
N ALA A 378 -4.69 0.09 17.86
CA ALA A 378 -5.64 -1.00 17.68
C ALA A 378 -6.53 -0.83 16.45
N ALA A 379 -7.02 0.38 16.16
CA ALA A 379 -7.86 0.61 14.99
C ALA A 379 -7.12 0.27 13.68
N LEU A 380 -5.85 0.69 13.56
CA LEU A 380 -5.00 0.36 12.41
C LEU A 380 -4.63 -1.13 12.38
N ALA A 381 -4.19 -1.69 13.50
CA ALA A 381 -3.78 -3.10 13.57
C ALA A 381 -4.95 -4.07 13.36
N GLU A 382 -6.17 -3.71 13.76
CA GLU A 382 -7.39 -4.46 13.42
C GLU A 382 -7.73 -4.38 11.93
N LYS A 383 -7.65 -3.19 11.33
CA LYS A 383 -7.95 -2.98 9.90
C LYS A 383 -6.99 -3.76 9.00
N TYR A 384 -5.70 -3.72 9.35
CA TYR A 384 -4.63 -4.34 8.56
C TYR A 384 -4.22 -5.73 9.06
N CYS A 385 -4.92 -6.27 10.06
CA CYS A 385 -4.66 -7.60 10.64
C CYS A 385 -3.19 -7.77 11.11
N ASP A 386 -2.64 -6.78 11.81
CA ASP A 386 -1.33 -6.91 12.46
C ASP A 386 -1.47 -7.60 13.83
N PHE A 387 -1.36 -8.92 13.81
CA PHE A 387 -1.55 -9.72 15.02
C PHE A 387 -0.44 -9.54 16.04
N ASP A 388 0.81 -9.26 15.63
CA ASP A 388 1.90 -9.08 16.58
C ASP A 388 1.67 -7.83 17.44
N ILE A 389 1.36 -6.69 16.79
CA ILE A 389 1.09 -5.43 17.49
C ILE A 389 -0.15 -5.54 18.39
N LEU A 390 -1.22 -6.21 17.95
CA LEU A 390 -2.41 -6.43 18.78
C LEU A 390 -2.10 -7.24 20.05
N VAL A 391 -1.31 -8.30 19.92
CA VAL A 391 -0.91 -9.14 21.05
C VAL A 391 0.02 -8.38 22.00
N GLN A 392 1.01 -7.65 21.46
CA GLN A 392 1.91 -6.81 22.27
C GLN A 392 1.13 -5.74 23.05
N MET A 393 0.17 -5.07 22.41
CA MET A 393 -0.70 -4.09 23.06
C MET A 393 -1.53 -4.71 24.18
N CYS A 394 -2.19 -5.85 23.93
CA CYS A 394 -2.98 -6.56 24.95
C CYS A 394 -2.12 -6.98 26.15
N GLU A 395 -0.86 -7.36 25.92
CA GLU A 395 0.07 -7.73 26.99
C GLU A 395 0.58 -6.52 27.79
N GLN A 396 0.84 -5.37 27.16
CA GLN A 396 1.24 -4.14 27.85
C GLN A 396 0.12 -3.57 28.72
N THR A 397 -1.13 -3.71 28.27
CA THR A 397 -2.33 -3.23 28.97
C THR A 397 -2.95 -4.27 29.92
N ASP A 398 -2.41 -5.49 29.94
CA ASP A 398 -2.94 -6.69 30.61
C ASP A 398 -4.45 -6.92 30.37
N ASN A 399 -4.95 -6.52 29.19
CA ASN A 399 -6.37 -6.52 28.87
C ASN A 399 -6.79 -7.85 28.21
N GLN A 400 -7.11 -8.83 29.06
CA GLN A 400 -7.51 -10.18 28.63
C GLN A 400 -8.85 -10.23 27.91
N SER A 401 -9.80 -9.34 28.22
CA SER A 401 -11.11 -9.32 27.55
C SER A 401 -10.97 -8.89 26.09
N ARG A 402 -10.11 -7.90 25.82
CA ARG A 402 -9.81 -7.45 24.45
C ARG A 402 -9.11 -8.53 23.64
N LEU A 403 -8.18 -9.27 24.25
CA LEU A 403 -7.53 -10.41 23.61
C LEU A 403 -8.54 -11.50 23.22
N GLN A 404 -9.46 -11.85 24.12
CA GLN A 404 -10.52 -12.82 23.84
C GLN A 404 -11.45 -12.35 22.71
N HIS A 405 -11.75 -11.05 22.66
CA HIS A 405 -12.53 -10.47 21.57
C HIS A 405 -11.81 -10.64 20.21
N TYR A 406 -10.50 -10.40 20.15
CA TYR A 406 -9.72 -10.62 18.92
C TYR A 406 -9.65 -12.08 18.50
N MET A 407 -9.56 -13.01 19.46
CA MET A 407 -9.61 -14.43 19.17
C MET A 407 -10.94 -14.87 18.55
N ALA A 408 -12.06 -14.26 18.98
CA ALA A 408 -13.36 -14.51 18.37
C ALA A 408 -13.51 -13.82 17.00
N LYS A 409 -13.06 -12.56 16.89
CA LYS A 409 -13.18 -11.73 15.68
C LYS A 409 -12.34 -12.27 14.50
N PHE A 410 -11.15 -12.78 14.78
CA PHE A 410 -10.19 -13.27 13.78
C PHE A 410 -10.05 -14.80 13.79
N ALA A 411 -11.11 -15.52 14.19
CA ALA A 411 -11.09 -16.98 14.22
C ALA A 411 -10.77 -17.61 12.86
N ASP A 412 -11.31 -17.03 11.77
CA ASP A 412 -11.12 -17.50 10.40
C ASP A 412 -9.68 -17.29 9.88
N GLN A 413 -8.92 -16.39 10.50
CA GLN A 413 -7.54 -16.06 10.13
C GLN A 413 -6.50 -16.76 11.02
N ASN A 414 -6.92 -17.76 11.80
CA ASN A 414 -6.05 -18.53 12.71
C ASN A 414 -5.29 -17.68 13.75
N PHE A 415 -5.90 -16.59 14.23
CA PHE A 415 -5.30 -15.71 15.25
C PHE A 415 -4.88 -16.47 16.52
N ALA A 416 -5.62 -17.50 16.91
CA ALA A 416 -5.29 -18.34 18.06
C ALA A 416 -3.95 -19.08 17.89
N ASP A 417 -3.68 -19.64 16.70
CA ASP A 417 -2.40 -20.30 16.40
C ASP A 417 -1.25 -19.28 16.47
N PHE A 418 -1.45 -18.09 15.89
CA PHE A 418 -0.47 -17.01 15.98
C PHE A 418 -0.17 -16.61 17.43
N LEU A 419 -1.20 -16.40 18.25
CA LEU A 419 -1.05 -16.08 19.67
C LEU A 419 -0.27 -17.16 20.43
N PHE A 420 -0.55 -18.44 20.15
CA PHE A 420 0.14 -19.55 20.80
C PHE A 420 1.62 -19.62 20.42
N ARG A 421 1.96 -19.41 19.15
CA ARG A 421 3.35 -19.30 18.68
C ARG A 421 4.06 -18.13 19.36
N TRP A 422 3.39 -16.97 19.42
CA TRP A 422 3.93 -15.79 20.08
C TRP A 422 4.23 -16.02 21.57
N TYR A 423 3.30 -16.64 22.32
CA TYR A 423 3.51 -16.98 23.72
C TYR A 423 4.64 -18.00 23.93
N MET A 424 4.81 -18.94 22.99
CA MET A 424 5.91 -19.89 22.99
C MET A 424 7.26 -19.21 22.77
N GLU A 425 7.36 -18.31 21.80
CA GLU A 425 8.57 -17.55 21.48
C GLU A 425 9.01 -16.62 22.62
N LYS A 426 8.06 -15.92 23.25
CA LYS A 426 8.32 -15.06 24.41
C LYS A 426 8.49 -15.83 25.72
N GLY A 427 8.36 -17.15 25.72
CA GLY A 427 8.54 -18.01 26.89
C GLY A 427 7.42 -17.93 27.94
N LYS A 428 6.28 -17.31 27.63
CA LYS A 428 5.14 -17.11 28.54
C LYS A 428 4.22 -18.34 28.63
N ARG A 429 4.81 -19.51 28.93
CA ARG A 429 4.10 -20.81 28.96
C ARG A 429 2.98 -20.88 30.01
N GLY A 430 3.08 -20.12 31.10
CA GLY A 430 2.04 -20.05 32.12
C GLY A 430 0.74 -19.45 31.58
N LYS A 431 0.82 -18.32 30.86
CA LYS A 431 -0.33 -17.67 30.23
C LYS A 431 -0.92 -18.49 29.07
N LEU A 432 -0.09 -19.27 28.38
CA LEU A 432 -0.55 -20.21 27.36
C LEU A 432 -1.47 -21.31 27.95
N LEU A 433 -1.13 -21.83 29.13
CA LEU A 433 -1.86 -22.92 29.77
C LEU A 433 -3.09 -22.44 30.55
N SER A 434 -3.15 -21.15 30.93
CA SER A 434 -4.28 -20.56 31.65
C SER A 434 -5.35 -19.97 30.74
N GLN A 435 -5.44 -20.40 29.48
CA GLN A 435 -6.42 -19.86 28.53
C GLN A 435 -7.85 -20.33 28.87
N PRO A 436 -8.89 -19.53 28.52
CA PRO A 436 -10.28 -19.90 28.76
C PRO A 436 -10.70 -21.21 28.08
N ALA A 437 -11.70 -21.89 28.66
CA ALA A 437 -12.17 -23.20 28.19
C ALA A 437 -12.63 -23.24 26.72
N ALA A 438 -13.13 -22.12 26.19
CA ALA A 438 -13.53 -22.00 24.79
C ALA A 438 -12.37 -22.23 23.79
N GLN A 439 -11.12 -22.06 24.23
CA GLN A 439 -9.94 -22.09 23.37
C GLN A 439 -9.11 -23.37 23.56
N HIS A 440 -9.51 -24.23 24.51
CA HIS A 440 -8.82 -25.49 24.80
C HIS A 440 -8.77 -26.43 23.59
N GLN A 441 -9.77 -26.40 22.71
CA GLN A 441 -9.76 -27.23 21.49
C GLN A 441 -8.71 -26.77 20.48
N GLN A 442 -8.61 -25.46 20.23
CA GLN A 442 -7.61 -24.87 19.33
C GLN A 442 -6.19 -25.01 19.90
N LEU A 443 -6.06 -24.85 21.22
CA LEU A 443 -4.81 -25.06 21.93
C LEU A 443 -4.39 -26.54 21.90
N ALA A 444 -5.34 -27.48 22.03
CA ALA A 444 -5.05 -28.90 21.90
C ALA A 444 -4.54 -29.25 20.50
N SER A 445 -5.15 -28.73 19.42
CA SER A 445 -4.65 -28.94 18.05
C SER A 445 -3.25 -28.38 17.85
N PHE A 446 -2.96 -27.18 18.37
CA PHE A 446 -1.63 -26.57 18.29
C PHE A 446 -0.58 -27.39 19.08
N LEU A 447 -0.94 -27.82 20.29
CA LEU A 447 -0.04 -28.57 21.17
C LEU A 447 0.23 -30.01 20.69
N GLN A 448 -0.49 -30.55 19.70
CA GLN A 448 -0.13 -31.84 19.09
C GLN A 448 1.27 -31.80 18.45
N ALA A 449 1.64 -30.68 17.84
CA ALA A 449 2.99 -30.46 17.30
C ALA A 449 4.05 -30.32 18.41
N HIS A 450 3.64 -29.87 19.60
CA HIS A 450 4.52 -29.67 20.76
C HIS A 450 4.23 -30.69 21.87
N GLN A 451 4.54 -31.97 21.59
CA GLN A 451 4.26 -33.10 22.50
C GLN A 451 4.69 -32.85 23.95
N HIS A 452 5.85 -32.20 24.18
CA HIS A 452 6.43 -31.90 25.49
C HIS A 452 5.54 -31.08 26.45
N LEU A 453 4.57 -30.32 25.92
CA LEU A 453 3.66 -29.47 26.71
C LEU A 453 2.21 -29.97 26.70
N SER A 454 1.83 -30.88 25.80
CA SER A 454 0.43 -31.31 25.64
C SER A 454 -0.12 -31.99 26.90
N TRP A 455 0.71 -32.73 27.65
CA TRP A 455 0.27 -33.39 28.89
C TRP A 455 -0.12 -32.40 30.00
N LEU A 456 0.50 -31.22 30.06
CA LEU A 456 0.12 -30.18 31.03
C LEU A 456 -1.27 -29.63 30.72
N HIS A 457 -1.55 -29.40 29.44
CA HIS A 457 -2.86 -28.96 28.97
C HIS A 457 -3.93 -30.04 29.22
N HIS A 458 -3.65 -31.31 28.90
CA HIS A 458 -4.59 -32.41 29.14
C HIS A 458 -4.95 -32.57 30.63
N ILE A 459 -3.99 -32.39 31.55
CA ILE A 459 -4.27 -32.38 33.00
C ILE A 459 -5.19 -31.22 33.39
N HIS A 460 -4.96 -30.03 32.81
CA HIS A 460 -5.79 -28.85 33.09
C HIS A 460 -7.24 -29.01 32.58
N VAL A 461 -7.43 -29.69 31.44
CA VAL A 461 -8.74 -29.99 30.85
C VAL A 461 -9.41 -31.22 31.49
N HIS A 462 -8.78 -31.84 32.50
CA HIS A 462 -9.21 -33.08 33.13
C HIS A 462 -9.27 -34.30 32.19
N ASP A 463 -8.61 -34.24 31.03
CA ASP A 463 -8.41 -35.41 30.14
C ASP A 463 -7.17 -36.20 30.58
N PHE A 464 -7.33 -36.93 31.67
CA PHE A 464 -6.26 -37.73 32.26
C PHE A 464 -5.83 -38.91 31.36
N HIS A 465 -6.71 -39.41 30.49
CA HIS A 465 -6.40 -40.51 29.58
C HIS A 465 -5.41 -40.07 28.48
N SER A 466 -5.71 -38.94 27.82
CA SER A 466 -4.79 -38.37 26.83
C SER A 466 -3.49 -37.91 27.47
N ALA A 467 -3.53 -37.36 28.70
CA ALA A 467 -2.33 -37.01 29.47
C ALA A 467 -1.43 -38.23 29.71
N HIS A 468 -2.00 -39.37 30.12
CA HIS A 468 -1.26 -40.62 30.32
C HIS A 468 -0.53 -41.07 29.04
N ARG A 469 -1.23 -41.08 27.90
CA ARG A 469 -0.66 -41.48 26.61
C ARG A 469 0.51 -40.59 26.19
N THR A 470 0.38 -39.27 26.33
CA THR A 470 1.45 -38.32 26.00
C THR A 470 2.64 -38.43 26.96
N LEU A 471 2.41 -38.61 28.27
CA LEU A 471 3.49 -38.81 29.24
C LEU A 471 4.23 -40.12 29.02
N TYR A 472 3.50 -41.19 28.66
CA TYR A 472 4.09 -42.49 28.36
C TYR A 472 4.94 -42.44 27.08
N SER A 473 4.47 -41.78 26.02
CA SER A 473 5.25 -41.62 24.79
C SER A 473 6.52 -40.80 25.01
N GLN A 474 6.45 -39.71 25.79
CA GLN A 474 7.63 -38.92 26.16
C GLN A 474 8.62 -39.70 27.03
N ALA A 475 8.14 -40.48 27.99
CA ALA A 475 8.99 -41.32 28.82
C ALA A 475 9.76 -42.36 27.99
N ASN A 476 9.14 -42.87 26.92
CA ASN A 476 9.77 -43.81 26.00
C ASN A 476 10.80 -43.13 25.07
N ALA A 477 10.51 -41.89 24.63
CA ALA A 477 11.43 -41.09 23.83
C ALA A 477 12.62 -40.54 24.64
N GLU A 478 12.47 -40.38 25.96
CA GLU A 478 13.52 -39.87 26.84
C GLU A 478 14.59 -40.95 27.09
N ALA A 479 15.74 -40.83 26.41
CA ALA A 479 16.91 -41.70 26.57
C ALA A 479 18.09 -41.00 27.26
N ARG A 480 18.06 -39.66 27.41
CA ARG A 480 19.22 -38.88 27.89
C ARG A 480 19.30 -38.82 29.42
N TYR A 481 18.17 -38.67 30.11
CA TYR A 481 18.15 -38.50 31.56
C TYR A 481 17.26 -39.53 32.26
N PHE A 482 17.89 -40.46 32.99
CA PHE A 482 17.19 -41.51 33.72
C PHE A 482 16.22 -40.96 34.78
N VAL A 483 16.62 -39.92 35.53
CA VAL A 483 15.76 -39.29 36.56
C VAL A 483 14.50 -38.69 35.94
N LYS A 484 14.63 -38.05 34.78
CA LYS A 484 13.50 -37.47 34.04
C LYS A 484 12.57 -38.57 33.53
N LYS A 485 13.10 -39.66 32.99
CA LYS A 485 12.33 -40.84 32.57
C LYS A 485 11.53 -41.45 33.73
N LYS A 486 12.17 -41.65 34.89
CA LYS A 486 11.48 -42.15 36.10
C LYS A 486 10.34 -41.23 36.53
N THR A 487 10.57 -39.92 36.48
CA THR A 487 9.57 -38.90 36.85
C THR A 487 8.39 -38.90 35.88
N LEU A 488 8.64 -38.95 34.56
CA LEU A 488 7.58 -39.02 33.53
C LEU A 488 6.75 -40.30 33.64
N LEU A 489 7.38 -41.45 33.91
CA LEU A 489 6.65 -42.70 34.15
C LEU A 489 5.82 -42.66 35.44
N ALA A 490 6.35 -42.05 36.50
CA ALA A 490 5.60 -41.87 37.75
C ALA A 490 4.37 -40.97 37.54
N LEU A 491 4.52 -39.85 36.83
CA LEU A 491 3.43 -38.95 36.47
C LEU A 491 2.41 -39.64 35.53
N SER A 492 2.87 -40.43 34.56
CA SER A 492 2.02 -41.23 33.67
C SER A 492 1.20 -42.24 34.49
N LYS A 493 1.81 -42.92 35.47
CA LYS A 493 1.10 -43.83 36.37
C LYS A 493 0.04 -43.11 37.22
N LEU A 494 0.37 -41.95 37.79
CA LEU A 494 -0.56 -41.16 38.59
C LEU A 494 -1.76 -40.65 37.76
N THR A 495 -1.51 -40.18 36.54
CA THR A 495 -2.58 -39.73 35.63
C THR A 495 -3.48 -40.87 35.18
N ALA A 496 -2.95 -42.08 34.93
CA ALA A 496 -3.78 -43.26 34.68
C ALA A 496 -4.65 -43.64 35.88
N LEU A 497 -4.11 -43.58 37.10
CA LEU A 497 -4.87 -43.87 38.31
C LEU A 497 -5.96 -42.82 38.59
N ALA A 498 -5.74 -41.58 38.18
CA ALA A 498 -6.72 -40.49 38.29
C ALA A 498 -7.77 -40.51 37.17
N SER A 499 -7.51 -41.20 36.04
CA SER A 499 -8.48 -41.36 34.98
C SER A 499 -9.54 -42.40 35.35
N GLU A 500 -10.82 -42.10 35.11
CA GLU A 500 -11.96 -43.02 35.30
C GLU A 500 -12.00 -44.13 34.24
N LEU A 501 -10.86 -44.76 33.93
CA LEU A 501 -10.81 -45.87 32.99
C LEU A 501 -11.38 -47.14 33.62
N PRO A 502 -12.05 -48.00 32.83
CA PRO A 502 -12.48 -49.32 33.30
C PRO A 502 -11.32 -50.11 33.91
N GLU A 503 -11.55 -50.79 35.04
CA GLU A 503 -10.51 -51.48 35.83
C GLU A 503 -9.62 -52.44 35.00
N GLU A 504 -10.16 -53.01 33.92
CA GLU A 504 -9.42 -53.87 32.99
C GLU A 504 -8.31 -53.14 32.20
N GLN A 505 -8.55 -51.89 31.82
CA GLN A 505 -7.55 -51.05 31.16
C GLN A 505 -6.59 -50.46 32.18
N LEU A 506 -7.10 -50.10 33.37
CA LEU A 506 -6.29 -49.62 34.49
C LEU A 506 -5.22 -50.66 34.87
N ASN A 507 -5.60 -51.92 35.03
CA ASN A 507 -4.66 -53.01 35.35
C ASN A 507 -3.64 -53.24 34.22
N LYS A 508 -4.02 -53.13 32.95
CA LYS A 508 -3.05 -53.25 31.83
C LYS A 508 -2.01 -52.12 31.81
N HIS A 509 -2.41 -50.89 32.15
CA HIS A 509 -1.51 -49.73 32.18
C HIS A 509 -0.70 -49.64 33.48
N VAL A 510 -1.24 -50.11 34.61
CA VAL A 510 -0.61 -50.09 35.94
C VAL A 510 0.30 -51.31 36.18
N ASP A 511 -0.12 -52.50 35.71
CA ASP A 511 0.63 -53.75 35.77
C ASP A 511 1.45 -54.03 34.51
N GLY A 512 1.91 -52.97 33.81
CA GLY A 512 3.06 -53.01 32.89
C GLY A 512 4.39 -53.42 33.55
N LYS A 513 4.34 -54.35 34.51
CA LYS A 513 5.43 -55.07 35.16
C LYS A 513 6.22 -55.96 34.19
N THR A 514 5.86 -56.05 32.91
CA THR A 514 6.58 -56.91 31.95
C THR A 514 7.77 -56.24 31.25
N CYS A 515 7.95 -54.91 31.31
CA CYS A 515 9.12 -54.27 30.66
C CYS A 515 10.28 -53.90 31.59
N PHE A 516 10.10 -53.87 32.92
CA PHE A 516 11.20 -53.61 33.85
C PHE A 516 12.11 -54.83 34.11
N SER A 517 11.74 -56.03 33.65
CA SER A 517 12.53 -57.24 33.89
C SER A 517 13.57 -57.55 32.81
N ASN A 518 13.49 -56.97 31.60
CA ASN A 518 14.35 -57.39 30.49
C ASN A 518 15.46 -56.41 30.10
N ASN A 519 15.48 -55.17 30.61
CA ASN A 519 16.55 -54.21 30.29
C ASN A 519 17.61 -54.05 31.38
N THR A 520 17.47 -54.70 32.53
CA THR A 520 18.47 -54.65 33.62
C THR A 520 19.61 -55.66 33.44
N LYS A 521 19.59 -56.47 32.38
CA LYS A 521 20.67 -57.44 32.08
C LYS A 521 21.73 -56.96 31.08
N LEU A 522 21.62 -55.75 30.52
CA LEU A 522 22.59 -55.26 29.52
C LEU A 522 23.54 -54.14 29.98
N PHE A 523 23.52 -53.73 31.25
CA PHE A 523 24.37 -52.63 31.76
C PHE A 523 25.30 -53.05 32.91
N ILE A 524 25.83 -54.28 32.89
CA ILE A 524 26.91 -54.73 33.80
C ILE A 524 28.24 -55.00 33.07
N TYR A 525 28.32 -54.80 31.76
CA TYR A 525 29.60 -54.81 31.05
C TYR A 525 29.67 -53.66 30.05
N PHE A 526 30.08 -52.48 30.52
CA PHE A 526 31.10 -51.61 29.90
C PHE A 526 31.39 -50.43 30.82
#